data_AF-A0A1I8IP98-F1
#
_entry.id   AF-A0A1I8IP98-F1
#
_cell.length_a   1.000
_cell.length_b   1.000
_cell.length_c   1.000
_cell.angle_alpha   90.00
_cell.angle_beta   90.00
_cell.angle_gamma   90.00
#
_symmetry.space_group_name_H-M   'P 1'
#
loop_
_entity.id
_entity.type
_entity.pdbx_description
1 polymer ?
#
loop_
_entity_poly.entity_id
_entity_poly.type
_entity_poly.pdbx_seq_one_letter_code
_entity_poly.pdbx_strand_id
1 'polypeptide(L)'
;RQSNLLESAGRLLILAHQLMHETSAAVAAAAAAPSQQPACNAGCQRSNGRLLNYTVASLVPLLLRQQPPPDHPGYLAVDQAFHCLYGLGRRGRYSRRGRIRDHRCGGPPVSIDWETGRHLMRYYLPDKFPEFDSTRLASLPADLERCFDLAAAGLPDRLRVDANAVNDFLFGGVDTLPESNRPLTPDERLTADIHYLLADCCLKSNRFLPAIKHYLRDLALSPDRFDSWAGMALARCSRLQQKLNLQDGSNSSTVSRKYSLACLRSFDQALRINPLCPKLLTERGLFAYELHSHASQLGRRGKQLELAAEWRLPMLRLARESFLQAASAANHPELRDAGEECENWLYNYMLGKCCEKSADHPDICLGYYAAAANELRQSGARYPKRISTSYGSTPRLAVEALEMQYRQLAIVCKQLLMFLPRPKSAVSSPTTASVNLSWIEARLIELSKSAFQRRDALGGGGGEGSKRRHAGGGGGSGRTRRVDCVEDHEGGGRVAPANLPKAERVYSPDDGSLYTLRT
;
A
#
# COMPACT_ATOMS: atom_id res chain seq x y z
N ARG A 1 29.19 28.44 -21.91
CA ARG A 1 29.28 29.74 -21.18
C ARG A 1 28.29 29.83 -20.01
N GLN A 2 26.98 29.66 -20.21
CA GLN A 2 26.00 29.70 -19.09
C GLN A 2 26.15 28.56 -18.06
N SER A 3 26.47 27.34 -18.49
CA SER A 3 26.76 26.21 -17.58
C SER A 3 27.98 26.49 -16.68
N ASN A 4 29.10 26.97 -17.24
CA ASN A 4 30.29 27.35 -16.46
C ASN A 4 30.01 28.48 -15.44
N LEU A 5 29.10 29.41 -15.75
CA LEU A 5 28.69 30.47 -14.83
C LEU A 5 27.85 29.93 -13.67
N LEU A 6 26.94 28.98 -13.94
CA LEU A 6 26.16 28.31 -12.90
C LEU A 6 27.05 27.48 -11.98
N GLU A 7 28.04 26.79 -12.55
CA GLU A 7 29.04 26.03 -11.80
C GLU A 7 29.87 26.94 -10.90
N SER A 8 30.38 28.06 -11.46
CA SER A 8 31.14 29.06 -10.71
C SER A 8 30.31 29.67 -9.59
N ALA A 9 29.05 30.04 -9.85
CA ALA A 9 28.13 30.55 -8.85
C ALA A 9 27.85 29.54 -7.73
N GLY A 10 27.62 28.27 -8.08
CA GLY A 10 27.42 27.19 -7.11
C GLY A 10 28.64 27.01 -6.20
N ARG A 11 29.85 26.99 -6.78
CA ARG A 11 31.12 26.90 -6.02
C ARG A 11 31.33 28.11 -5.11
N LEU A 12 31.08 29.32 -5.61
CA LEU A 12 31.19 30.56 -4.82
C LEU A 12 30.22 30.58 -3.64
N LEU A 13 28.98 30.11 -3.82
CA LEU A 13 27.99 30.05 -2.75
C LEU A 13 28.33 28.98 -1.70
N ILE A 14 28.91 27.85 -2.11
CA ILE A 14 29.48 26.87 -1.17
C ILE A 14 30.60 27.51 -0.35
N LEU A 15 31.54 28.21 -0.98
CA LEU A 15 32.64 28.89 -0.29
C LEU A 15 32.13 29.99 0.64
N ALA A 16 31.17 30.80 0.20
CA ALA A 16 30.54 31.83 1.04
C ALA A 16 29.87 31.22 2.27
N HIS A 17 29.16 30.10 2.11
CA HIS A 17 28.57 29.36 3.23
C HIS A 17 29.64 28.82 4.19
N GLN A 18 30.75 28.27 3.68
CA GLN A 18 31.86 27.80 4.50
C GLN A 18 32.55 28.94 5.28
N LEU A 19 32.81 30.07 4.62
CA LEU A 19 33.40 31.26 5.26
C LEU A 19 32.49 31.85 6.34
N MET A 20 31.17 31.83 6.15
CA MET A 20 30.23 32.21 7.21
C MET A 20 30.37 31.31 8.45
N HIS A 21 30.55 30.00 8.25
CA HIS A 21 30.74 29.07 9.36
C HIS A 21 32.05 29.37 10.09
N GLU A 22 33.16 29.49 9.36
CA GLU A 22 34.49 29.76 9.93
C GLU A 22 34.54 31.09 10.69
N THR A 23 33.96 32.15 10.12
CA THR A 23 33.87 33.46 10.80
C THR A 23 32.97 33.41 12.02
N SER A 24 31.84 32.68 11.97
CA SER A 24 30.96 32.52 13.13
C SER A 24 31.63 31.71 14.26
N ALA A 25 32.41 30.69 13.92
CA ALA A 25 33.17 29.89 14.88
C ALA A 25 34.31 30.71 15.52
N ALA A 26 35.02 31.53 14.72
CA ALA A 26 36.05 32.43 15.21
C ALA A 26 35.47 33.52 16.16
N VAL A 27 34.30 34.07 15.81
CA VAL A 27 33.60 35.05 16.65
C VAL A 27 33.05 34.41 17.93
N ALA A 28 32.50 33.20 17.86
CA ALA A 28 32.04 32.46 19.03
C ALA A 28 33.20 32.06 19.97
N ALA A 29 34.36 31.72 19.42
CA ALA A 29 35.59 31.47 20.20
C ALA A 29 36.14 32.75 20.85
N ALA A 30 35.96 33.92 20.22
CA ALA A 30 36.39 35.22 20.76
C ALA A 30 35.38 35.81 21.77
N ALA A 31 34.10 35.47 21.68
CA ALA A 31 33.02 36.02 22.50
C ALA A 31 32.59 35.05 23.62
N ALA A 32 33.44 34.85 24.63
CA ALA A 32 33.08 34.19 25.88
C ALA A 32 32.24 35.12 26.80
N ALA A 33 31.09 35.62 26.32
CA ALA A 33 30.15 36.42 27.10
C ALA A 33 28.69 35.99 26.85
N PRO A 34 27.81 36.01 27.87
CA PRO A 34 26.51 35.34 27.78
C PRO A 34 25.47 36.23 27.08
N SER A 35 25.29 36.06 25.76
CA SER A 35 24.14 36.62 25.05
C SER A 35 22.98 35.60 25.00
N GLN A 36 21.79 36.00 25.46
CA GLN A 36 20.57 35.19 25.64
C GLN A 36 19.84 34.79 24.35
N GLN A 37 20.55 34.36 23.31
CA GLN A 37 19.95 33.63 22.19
C GLN A 37 20.75 32.35 21.96
N PRO A 38 20.11 31.18 21.78
CA PRO A 38 20.82 29.95 21.46
C PRO A 38 21.46 30.13 20.08
N ALA A 39 22.72 30.55 20.08
CA ALA A 39 23.50 30.71 18.87
C ALA A 39 23.60 29.33 18.20
N CYS A 40 23.08 29.22 16.99
CA CYS A 40 23.50 28.15 16.09
C CYS A 40 25.04 28.24 16.00
N ASN A 41 25.75 27.21 16.46
CA ASN A 41 27.22 27.15 16.52
C ASN A 41 27.94 27.42 15.17
N ALA A 42 27.19 27.59 14.08
CA ALA A 42 27.65 27.73 12.72
C ALA A 42 27.16 29.00 11.97
N GLY A 43 26.45 29.93 12.61
CA GLY A 43 26.01 31.19 11.98
C GLY A 43 25.04 31.06 10.79
N CYS A 44 24.69 29.84 10.36
CA CYS A 44 23.91 29.56 9.15
C CYS A 44 22.47 30.10 9.20
N GLN A 45 21.90 30.17 10.41
CA GLN A 45 20.55 30.69 10.65
C GLN A 45 20.56 32.18 11.04
N ARG A 46 21.73 32.85 11.00
CA ARG A 46 21.84 34.28 11.31
C ARG A 46 20.94 35.09 10.38
N SER A 47 20.32 36.14 10.92
CA SER A 47 19.37 36.99 10.18
C SER A 47 18.25 36.19 9.50
N ASN A 48 17.71 35.17 10.19
CA ASN A 48 16.68 34.27 9.69
C ASN A 48 17.07 33.53 8.39
N GLY A 49 18.36 33.18 8.25
CA GLY A 49 18.85 32.41 7.12
C GLY A 49 18.85 33.15 5.77
N ARG A 50 18.84 34.49 5.76
CA ARG A 50 18.75 35.31 4.54
C ARG A 50 19.70 34.90 3.40
N LEU A 51 20.97 34.60 3.69
CA LEU A 51 21.92 34.18 2.65
C LEU A 51 21.52 32.83 2.04
N LEU A 52 21.07 31.89 2.87
CA LEU A 52 20.65 30.57 2.41
C LEU A 52 19.35 30.65 1.61
N ASN A 53 18.39 31.48 2.03
CA ASN A 53 17.18 31.75 1.25
C ASN A 53 17.51 32.41 -0.10
N TYR A 54 18.45 33.37 -0.13
CA TYR A 54 18.94 33.95 -1.38
C TYR A 54 19.62 32.92 -2.29
N THR A 55 20.43 32.03 -1.71
CA THR A 55 21.08 30.92 -2.41
C THR A 55 20.04 30.03 -3.07
N VAL A 56 19.01 29.62 -2.32
CA VAL A 56 17.90 28.79 -2.83
C VAL A 56 17.15 29.51 -3.94
N ALA A 57 16.72 30.76 -3.71
CA ALA A 57 15.94 31.54 -4.68
C ALA A 57 16.72 31.81 -5.98
N SER A 58 18.04 31.90 -5.92
CA SER A 58 18.88 32.14 -7.10
C SER A 58 19.22 30.85 -7.86
N LEU A 59 19.56 29.77 -7.14
CA LEU A 59 20.05 28.54 -7.76
C LEU A 59 18.94 27.59 -8.20
N VAL A 60 17.86 27.44 -7.44
CA VAL A 60 16.81 26.45 -7.76
C VAL A 60 16.20 26.69 -9.14
N PRO A 61 15.79 27.92 -9.52
CA PRO A 61 15.24 28.15 -10.86
C PRO A 61 16.23 27.82 -11.99
N LEU A 62 17.51 28.09 -11.78
CA LEU A 62 18.57 27.80 -12.77
C LEU A 62 18.83 26.30 -12.89
N LEU A 63 18.86 25.57 -11.77
CA LEU A 63 19.04 24.11 -11.75
C LEU A 63 17.86 23.40 -12.42
N LEU A 64 16.62 23.82 -12.11
CA LEU A 64 15.43 23.23 -12.72
C LEU A 64 15.34 23.52 -14.23
N ARG A 65 15.82 24.69 -14.67
CA ARG A 65 15.82 25.06 -16.10
C ARG A 65 16.93 24.38 -16.89
N GLN A 66 18.14 24.29 -16.33
CA GLN A 66 19.31 23.78 -17.05
C GLN A 66 19.51 22.26 -16.90
N GLN A 67 18.93 21.65 -15.87
CA GLN A 67 19.08 20.22 -15.54
C GLN A 67 20.54 19.72 -15.69
N PRO A 68 21.52 20.35 -15.02
CA PRO A 68 22.91 19.91 -15.12
C PRO A 68 23.11 18.50 -14.52
N PRO A 69 24.29 17.88 -14.74
CA PRO A 69 24.59 16.56 -14.19
C PRO A 69 24.35 16.45 -12.66
N PRO A 70 23.93 15.29 -12.14
CA PRO A 70 23.56 15.11 -10.73
C PRO A 70 24.65 15.44 -9.69
N ASP A 71 25.91 15.50 -10.10
CA ASP A 71 27.08 15.84 -9.29
C ASP A 71 27.46 17.33 -9.34
N HIS A 72 26.70 18.15 -10.09
CA HIS A 72 26.94 19.58 -10.23
C HIS A 72 26.90 20.30 -8.86
N PRO A 73 27.88 21.18 -8.55
CA PRO A 73 28.03 21.81 -7.23
C PRO A 73 26.82 22.65 -6.80
N GLY A 74 26.05 23.16 -7.77
CA GLY A 74 24.80 23.88 -7.48
C GLY A 74 23.77 23.03 -6.71
N TYR A 75 23.64 21.73 -7.00
CA TYR A 75 22.75 20.84 -6.24
C TYR A 75 23.24 20.70 -4.80
N LEU A 76 24.54 20.51 -4.60
CA LEU A 76 25.13 20.42 -3.27
C LEU A 76 24.93 21.71 -2.46
N ALA A 77 25.06 22.88 -3.10
CA ALA A 77 24.84 24.17 -2.46
C ALA A 77 23.40 24.31 -1.95
N VAL A 78 22.42 23.90 -2.77
CA VAL A 78 20.99 23.94 -2.43
C VAL A 78 20.65 22.92 -1.34
N ASP A 79 21.13 21.68 -1.47
CA ASP A 79 20.94 20.62 -0.48
C ASP A 79 21.51 21.03 0.89
N GLN A 80 22.72 21.63 0.90
CA GLN A 80 23.34 22.15 2.11
C GLN A 80 22.56 23.33 2.71
N ALA A 81 22.02 24.23 1.88
CA ALA A 81 21.19 25.34 2.35
C ALA A 81 19.91 24.81 3.03
N PHE A 82 19.20 23.88 2.39
CA PHE A 82 18.00 23.25 2.97
C PHE A 82 18.30 22.41 4.22
N HIS A 83 19.46 21.75 4.27
CA HIS A 83 19.92 21.05 5.47
C HIS A 83 20.10 22.02 6.65
N CYS A 84 20.80 23.14 6.44
CA CYS A 84 21.06 24.13 7.48
C CYS A 84 19.80 24.91 7.91
N LEU A 85 18.88 25.18 6.98
CA LEU A 85 17.62 25.89 7.26
C LEU A 85 16.61 25.01 8.01
N TYR A 86 16.40 23.77 7.55
CA TYR A 86 15.25 22.94 7.94
C TYR A 86 15.61 21.53 8.45
N GLY A 87 16.90 21.18 8.45
CA GLY A 87 17.39 19.87 8.88
C GLY A 87 17.10 18.74 7.89
N LEU A 88 16.84 19.05 6.61
CA LEU A 88 16.63 18.07 5.55
C LEU A 88 17.89 17.23 5.29
N GLY A 89 17.73 15.93 5.03
CA GLY A 89 18.86 15.05 4.70
C GLY A 89 19.62 14.49 5.92
N ARG A 90 19.12 14.69 7.15
CA ARG A 90 19.66 14.01 8.35
C ARG A 90 19.47 12.49 8.29
N ARG A 91 18.45 12.00 7.56
CA ARG A 91 18.18 10.57 7.31
C ARG A 91 17.41 10.39 5.99
N GLY A 92 18.03 9.95 4.89
CA GLY A 92 17.28 9.61 3.66
C GLY A 92 18.10 9.41 2.39
N ARG A 93 17.45 8.86 1.34
CA ARG A 93 18.05 8.56 0.01
C ARG A 93 18.57 9.78 -0.75
N TYR A 94 18.11 10.97 -0.40
CA TYR A 94 18.58 12.24 -0.95
C TYR A 94 19.81 12.80 -0.22
N SER A 95 20.26 12.15 0.85
CA SER A 95 21.61 12.34 1.36
C SER A 95 22.58 11.72 0.35
N ARG A 96 22.84 12.44 -0.75
CA ARG A 96 23.80 12.03 -1.77
C ARG A 96 25.19 11.98 -1.12
N ARG A 97 25.52 10.82 -0.56
CA ARG A 97 26.88 10.32 -0.28
C ARG A 97 27.70 11.17 0.69
N GLY A 98 27.20 11.52 1.88
CA GLY A 98 28.02 12.15 2.92
C GLY A 98 28.66 13.50 2.54
N ARG A 99 28.19 14.15 1.45
CA ARG A 99 28.71 15.43 0.97
C ARG A 99 28.09 16.64 1.68
N ILE A 100 26.94 16.46 2.33
CA ILE A 100 26.32 17.48 3.18
C ILE A 100 27.07 17.52 4.51
N ARG A 101 27.60 18.68 4.85
CA ARG A 101 28.30 18.92 6.12
C ARG A 101 27.28 19.21 7.22
N ASP A 102 27.37 18.51 8.33
CA ASP A 102 26.55 18.80 9.51
C ASP A 102 27.14 19.99 10.27
N HIS A 103 26.55 21.17 10.05
CA HIS A 103 26.89 22.41 10.73
C HIS A 103 26.20 22.53 12.11
N ARG A 104 25.56 21.47 12.63
CA ARG A 104 24.91 21.40 13.95
C ARG A 104 24.04 22.63 14.25
N CYS A 105 23.20 23.01 13.29
CA CYS A 105 22.24 24.09 13.49
C CYS A 105 21.23 23.67 14.59
N GLY A 106 21.47 24.16 15.81
CA GLY A 106 20.74 23.77 17.03
C GLY A 106 19.58 24.69 17.41
N GLY A 107 19.27 25.70 16.59
CA GLY A 107 18.12 26.59 16.77
C GLY A 107 16.82 25.98 16.22
N PRO A 108 15.65 26.53 16.59
CA PRO A 108 14.39 26.18 15.94
C PRO A 108 14.50 26.40 14.42
N PRO A 109 13.91 25.53 13.59
CA PRO A 109 13.96 25.69 12.15
C PRO A 109 13.39 27.05 11.76
N VAL A 110 14.04 27.70 10.79
CA VAL A 110 13.58 28.96 10.21
C VAL A 110 12.16 28.76 9.66
N SER A 111 11.28 29.75 9.80
CA SER A 111 9.94 29.66 9.21
C SER A 111 10.03 29.52 7.68
N ILE A 112 9.20 28.67 7.10
CA ILE A 112 9.13 28.51 5.64
C ILE A 112 8.10 29.52 5.12
N ASP A 113 8.57 30.57 4.46
CA ASP A 113 7.68 31.45 3.70
C ASP A 113 7.27 30.79 2.37
N TRP A 114 6.23 31.33 1.73
CA TRP A 114 5.71 30.75 0.49
C TRP A 114 6.77 30.68 -0.61
N GLU A 115 7.58 31.72 -0.80
CA GLU A 115 8.59 31.73 -1.88
C GLU A 115 9.66 30.68 -1.67
N THR A 116 10.21 30.56 -0.45
CA THR A 116 11.21 29.53 -0.14
C THR A 116 10.60 28.13 -0.17
N GLY A 117 9.37 27.99 0.35
CA GLY A 117 8.59 26.76 0.27
C GLY A 117 8.35 26.31 -1.17
N ARG A 118 7.99 27.24 -2.06
CA ARG A 118 7.79 26.99 -3.50
C ARG A 118 9.05 26.44 -4.15
N HIS A 119 10.22 27.03 -3.87
CA HIS A 119 11.49 26.51 -4.37
C HIS A 119 11.80 25.12 -3.82
N LEU A 120 11.58 24.90 -2.52
CA LEU A 120 11.78 23.61 -1.85
C LEU A 120 10.91 22.52 -2.49
N MET A 121 9.62 22.79 -2.67
CA MET A 121 8.65 21.84 -3.23
C MET A 121 8.97 21.49 -4.68
N ARG A 122 9.35 22.47 -5.51
CA ARG A 122 9.73 22.24 -6.91
C ARG A 122 11.05 21.49 -7.04
N TYR A 123 12.00 21.75 -6.15
CA TYR A 123 13.32 21.15 -6.19
C TYR A 123 13.30 19.66 -5.81
N TYR A 124 12.48 19.29 -4.83
CA TYR A 124 12.36 17.91 -4.34
C TYR A 124 11.17 17.13 -4.95
N LEU A 125 10.51 17.68 -5.96
CA LEU A 125 9.45 16.96 -6.66
C LEU A 125 10.03 15.70 -7.31
N PRO A 126 9.46 14.51 -7.10
CA PRO A 126 9.97 13.30 -7.70
C PRO A 126 9.69 13.26 -9.21
N ASP A 127 10.63 12.74 -9.99
CA ASP A 127 10.46 12.57 -11.44
C ASP A 127 9.32 11.61 -11.77
N LYS A 128 9.20 10.53 -10.99
CA LYS A 128 8.08 9.59 -11.03
C LYS A 128 7.33 9.64 -9.70
N PHE A 129 6.04 9.94 -9.76
CA PHE A 129 5.19 9.98 -8.59
C PHE A 129 4.93 8.55 -8.09
N PRO A 130 4.78 8.35 -6.76
CA PRO A 130 4.35 7.07 -6.23
C PRO A 130 2.94 6.77 -6.75
N GLU A 131 2.63 5.51 -7.00
CA GLU A 131 1.29 5.01 -7.35
C GLU A 131 0.58 4.52 -6.07
N PHE A 132 -0.75 4.39 -6.11
CA PHE A 132 -1.54 3.99 -4.93
C PHE A 132 -1.11 2.63 -4.34
N ASP A 133 -0.54 1.74 -5.16
CA ASP A 133 -0.02 0.42 -4.79
C ASP A 133 1.51 0.36 -4.70
N SER A 134 2.19 1.50 -4.90
CA SER A 134 3.63 1.60 -4.71
C SER A 134 4.03 1.30 -3.26
N THR A 135 5.27 0.89 -3.08
CA THR A 135 5.79 0.55 -1.76
C THR A 135 6.00 1.81 -0.93
N ARG A 136 6.05 1.69 0.40
CA ARG A 136 6.39 2.82 1.29
C ARG A 136 7.74 3.45 0.96
N LEU A 137 8.64 2.69 0.35
CA LEU A 137 9.92 3.21 -0.09
C LEU A 137 9.76 4.20 -1.25
N ALA A 138 8.69 4.20 -2.04
CA ALA A 138 8.50 5.17 -3.11
C ALA A 138 8.01 6.54 -2.60
N SER A 139 7.39 6.60 -1.42
CA SER A 139 6.84 7.81 -0.81
C SER A 139 7.91 8.79 -0.32
N LEU A 140 7.47 10.01 0.03
CA LEU A 140 8.32 11.03 0.62
C LEU A 140 8.99 10.55 1.93
N PRO A 141 10.30 10.77 2.10
CA PRO A 141 10.97 10.64 3.39
C PRO A 141 10.35 11.53 4.47
N ALA A 142 10.40 11.11 5.73
CA ALA A 142 9.73 11.79 6.85
C ALA A 142 10.22 13.23 7.10
N ASP A 143 11.50 13.51 6.88
CA ASP A 143 12.06 14.86 7.00
C ASP A 143 11.58 15.79 5.88
N LEU A 144 11.43 15.26 4.67
CA LEU A 144 10.87 15.96 3.52
C LEU A 144 9.36 16.19 3.66
N GLU A 145 8.62 15.18 4.12
CA GLU A 145 7.19 15.28 4.45
C GLU A 145 6.93 16.47 5.38
N ARG A 146 7.68 16.57 6.48
CA ARG A 146 7.55 17.68 7.43
C ARG A 146 7.77 19.04 6.77
N CYS A 147 8.74 19.16 5.87
CA CYS A 147 9.01 20.43 5.20
C CYS A 147 7.91 20.78 4.18
N PHE A 148 7.35 19.79 3.49
CA PHE A 148 6.23 19.97 2.59
C PHE A 148 4.96 20.37 3.36
N ASP A 149 4.70 19.77 4.52
CA ASP A 149 3.59 20.16 5.40
C ASP A 149 3.72 21.62 5.86
N LEU A 150 4.92 22.03 6.29
CA LEU A 150 5.19 23.42 6.69
C LEU A 150 5.05 24.39 5.51
N ALA A 151 5.55 24.02 4.32
CA ALA A 151 5.40 24.81 3.11
C ALA A 151 3.92 24.94 2.68
N ALA A 152 3.15 23.86 2.79
CA ALA A 152 1.72 23.86 2.50
C ALA A 152 0.92 24.71 3.50
N ALA A 153 1.32 24.76 4.77
CA ALA A 153 0.71 25.66 5.76
C ALA A 153 0.93 27.15 5.41
N GLY A 154 2.05 27.47 4.75
CA GLY A 154 2.39 28.81 4.27
C GLY A 154 1.76 29.22 2.94
N LEU A 155 0.83 28.43 2.37
CA LEU A 155 0.16 28.75 1.11
C LEU A 155 -0.60 30.10 1.20
N PRO A 156 -0.39 31.01 0.21
CA PRO A 156 -1.21 32.21 0.05
C PRO A 156 -2.70 31.88 -0.10
N ASP A 157 -3.59 32.76 0.35
CA ASP A 157 -5.04 32.53 0.33
C ASP A 157 -5.58 32.15 -1.06
N ARG A 158 -5.04 32.75 -2.12
CA ARG A 158 -5.41 32.46 -3.52
C ARG A 158 -5.13 31.02 -3.96
N LEU A 159 -4.22 30.31 -3.28
CA LEU A 159 -3.87 28.92 -3.56
C LEU A 159 -4.49 27.95 -2.53
N ARG A 160 -5.20 28.46 -1.52
CA ARG A 160 -5.91 27.61 -0.56
C ARG A 160 -7.11 27.00 -1.26
N VAL A 161 -7.09 25.67 -1.33
CA VAL A 161 -8.12 24.90 -2.03
C VAL A 161 -9.24 24.54 -1.06
N ASP A 162 -10.48 24.89 -1.44
CA ASP A 162 -11.65 24.39 -0.74
C ASP A 162 -12.01 22.98 -1.23
N ALA A 163 -12.11 22.04 -0.29
CA ALA A 163 -12.46 20.65 -0.55
C ALA A 163 -13.98 20.38 -0.44
N ASN A 164 -14.80 21.41 -0.19
CA ASN A 164 -16.23 21.25 0.01
C ASN A 164 -16.92 20.61 -1.19
N ALA A 165 -16.62 21.05 -2.42
CA ALA A 165 -17.23 20.47 -3.62
C ALA A 165 -16.98 18.95 -3.75
N VAL A 166 -15.76 18.48 -3.46
CA VAL A 166 -15.43 17.05 -3.49
C VAL A 166 -16.15 16.29 -2.36
N ASN A 167 -16.25 16.90 -1.17
CA ASN A 167 -17.01 16.32 -0.07
C ASN A 167 -18.51 16.24 -0.38
N ASP A 168 -19.09 17.29 -0.94
CA ASP A 168 -20.51 17.34 -1.30
C ASP A 168 -20.83 16.26 -2.32
N PHE A 169 -20.00 16.09 -3.35
CA PHE A 169 -20.10 14.97 -4.28
C PHE A 169 -20.03 13.60 -3.56
N LEU A 170 -18.99 13.38 -2.76
CA LEU A 170 -18.78 12.12 -2.04
C LEU A 170 -19.95 11.77 -1.10
N PHE A 171 -20.55 12.77 -0.48
CA PHE A 171 -21.64 12.60 0.47
C PHE A 171 -23.03 12.78 -0.13
N GLY A 172 -23.14 13.02 -1.44
CA GLY A 172 -24.39 13.00 -2.20
C GLY A 172 -25.18 14.30 -2.15
N GLY A 173 -24.51 15.42 -1.85
CA GLY A 173 -25.06 16.76 -2.05
C GLY A 173 -25.08 17.18 -3.52
N VAL A 174 -24.19 16.62 -4.35
CA VAL A 174 -24.12 16.86 -5.81
C VAL A 174 -23.83 15.54 -6.53
N ASP A 175 -24.40 15.34 -7.72
CA ASP A 175 -24.23 14.11 -8.51
C ASP A 175 -22.95 14.10 -9.36
N THR A 176 -22.38 15.27 -9.65
CA THR A 176 -21.20 15.45 -10.49
C THR A 176 -20.20 16.37 -9.81
N LEU A 177 -18.90 16.16 -10.06
CA LEU A 177 -17.86 17.09 -9.63
C LEU A 177 -17.90 18.33 -10.53
N PRO A 178 -17.59 19.53 -10.00
CA PRO A 178 -17.48 20.72 -10.83
C PRO A 178 -16.39 20.54 -11.88
N GLU A 179 -16.72 20.77 -13.15
CA GLU A 179 -15.73 20.78 -14.22
C GLU A 179 -14.95 22.10 -14.17
N SER A 180 -13.62 22.03 -13.99
CA SER A 180 -12.77 23.20 -14.16
C SER A 180 -12.42 23.37 -15.63
N ASN A 181 -13.12 24.26 -16.31
CA ASN A 181 -12.89 24.59 -17.73
C ASN A 181 -11.61 25.40 -18.00
N ARG A 182 -10.84 25.76 -16.95
CA ARG A 182 -9.56 26.45 -17.11
C ARG A 182 -8.38 25.55 -16.77
N PRO A 183 -7.24 25.67 -17.48
CA PRO A 183 -6.01 25.02 -17.08
C PRO A 183 -5.52 25.57 -15.74
N LEU A 184 -5.00 24.68 -14.89
CA LEU A 184 -4.34 25.06 -13.65
C LEU A 184 -3.09 25.90 -13.94
N THR A 185 -2.89 26.95 -13.15
CA THR A 185 -1.63 27.68 -13.10
C THR A 185 -0.49 26.78 -12.59
N PRO A 186 0.79 27.11 -12.85
CA PRO A 186 1.91 26.32 -12.34
C PRO A 186 1.92 26.16 -10.81
N ASP A 187 1.48 27.19 -10.07
CA ASP A 187 1.43 27.16 -8.61
C ASP A 187 0.26 26.31 -8.09
N GLU A 188 -0.90 26.33 -8.76
CA GLU A 188 -2.03 25.43 -8.44
C GLU A 188 -1.65 23.98 -8.72
N ARG A 189 -0.99 23.69 -9.85
CA ARG A 189 -0.50 22.35 -10.16
C ARG A 189 0.49 21.84 -9.09
N LEU A 190 1.45 22.69 -8.70
CA LEU A 190 2.37 22.36 -7.60
C LEU A 190 1.61 22.10 -6.30
N THR A 191 0.58 22.88 -5.99
CA THR A 191 -0.24 22.69 -4.79
C THR A 191 -0.96 21.34 -4.80
N ALA A 192 -1.52 20.94 -5.94
CA ALA A 192 -2.13 19.63 -6.13
C ALA A 192 -1.10 18.50 -5.92
N ASP A 193 0.04 18.59 -6.59
CA ASP A 193 1.14 17.62 -6.51
C ASP A 193 1.64 17.41 -5.07
N ILE A 194 1.78 18.50 -4.31
CA ILE A 194 2.25 18.43 -2.93
C ILE A 194 1.21 17.81 -2.00
N HIS A 195 -0.06 18.17 -2.16
CA HIS A 195 -1.13 17.51 -1.43
C HIS A 195 -1.23 16.03 -1.76
N TYR A 196 -1.05 15.62 -3.01
CA TYR A 196 -0.96 14.22 -3.37
C TYR A 196 0.19 13.49 -2.65
N LEU A 197 1.41 14.03 -2.71
CA LEU A 197 2.58 13.38 -2.11
C LEU A 197 2.49 13.29 -0.58
N LEU A 198 1.93 14.30 0.08
CA LEU A 198 1.62 14.28 1.52
C LEU A 198 0.56 13.22 1.84
N ALA A 199 -0.47 13.12 1.00
CA ALA A 199 -1.53 12.12 1.16
C ALA A 199 -1.00 10.69 1.03
N ASP A 200 -0.18 10.41 0.01
CA ASP A 200 0.48 9.12 -0.18
C ASP A 200 1.35 8.76 1.02
N CYS A 201 2.23 9.67 1.46
CA CYS A 201 3.09 9.43 2.62
C CYS A 201 2.29 9.13 3.90
N CYS A 202 1.20 9.88 4.13
CA CYS A 202 0.27 9.64 5.23
C CYS A 202 -0.40 8.27 5.11
N LEU A 203 -0.87 7.89 3.92
CA LEU A 203 -1.50 6.59 3.66
C LEU A 203 -0.53 5.43 3.95
N LYS A 204 0.69 5.45 3.39
CA LYS A 204 1.69 4.40 3.61
C LYS A 204 2.21 4.34 5.06
N SER A 205 1.99 5.40 5.83
CA SER A 205 2.28 5.47 7.27
C SER A 205 1.04 5.21 8.14
N ASN A 206 -0.05 4.70 7.58
CA ASN A 206 -1.32 4.40 8.25
C ASN A 206 -1.99 5.61 8.94
N ARG A 207 -1.63 6.85 8.56
CA ARG A 207 -2.27 8.09 9.00
C ARG A 207 -3.43 8.44 8.07
N PHE A 208 -4.50 7.65 8.16
CA PHE A 208 -5.62 7.72 7.22
C PHE A 208 -6.40 9.04 7.22
N LEU A 209 -6.58 9.68 8.38
CA LEU A 209 -7.32 10.95 8.48
C LEU A 209 -6.60 12.10 7.78
N PRO A 210 -5.30 12.35 8.06
CA PRO A 210 -4.48 13.28 7.27
C PRO A 210 -4.48 12.93 5.78
N ALA A 211 -4.32 11.65 5.43
CA ALA A 211 -4.32 11.21 4.02
C ALA A 211 -5.60 11.64 3.30
N ILE A 212 -6.78 11.36 3.88
CA ILE A 212 -8.08 11.77 3.32
C ILE A 212 -8.15 13.29 3.13
N LYS A 213 -7.69 14.08 4.11
CA LYS A 213 -7.72 15.56 4.02
C LYS A 213 -6.82 16.08 2.90
N HIS A 214 -5.68 15.47 2.66
CA HIS A 214 -4.78 15.89 1.60
C HIS A 214 -5.27 15.44 0.22
N TYR A 215 -5.75 14.20 0.07
CA TYR A 215 -6.38 13.75 -1.17
C TYR A 215 -7.57 14.61 -1.57
N LEU A 216 -8.40 15.01 -0.62
CA LEU A 216 -9.53 15.91 -0.89
C LEU A 216 -9.11 17.26 -1.50
N ARG A 217 -7.99 17.83 -1.02
CA ARG A 217 -7.47 19.11 -1.55
C ARG A 217 -6.82 18.94 -2.91
N ASP A 218 -6.11 17.84 -3.12
CA ASP A 218 -5.56 17.51 -4.42
C ASP A 218 -6.66 17.30 -5.47
N LEU A 219 -7.70 16.52 -5.14
CA LEU A 219 -8.83 16.25 -6.04
C LEU A 219 -9.69 17.47 -6.34
N ALA A 220 -9.71 18.46 -5.46
CA ALA A 220 -10.38 19.72 -5.73
C ALA A 220 -9.68 20.56 -6.83
N LEU A 221 -8.40 20.27 -7.13
CA LEU A 221 -7.68 20.84 -8.27
C LEU A 221 -7.54 19.85 -9.43
N SER A 222 -7.36 18.56 -9.14
CA SER A 222 -7.11 17.49 -10.11
C SER A 222 -8.17 16.38 -9.97
N PRO A 223 -9.44 16.63 -10.37
CA PRO A 223 -10.55 15.69 -10.17
C PRO A 223 -10.41 14.39 -10.97
N ASP A 224 -9.54 14.35 -11.99
CA ASP A 224 -9.29 13.17 -12.82
C ASP A 224 -8.02 12.40 -12.42
N ARG A 225 -7.38 12.72 -11.30
CA ARG A 225 -6.21 11.99 -10.82
C ARG A 225 -6.60 10.65 -10.21
N PHE A 226 -6.37 9.58 -10.96
CA PHE A 226 -6.69 8.20 -10.58
C PHE A 226 -6.14 7.81 -9.19
N ASP A 227 -4.82 7.96 -8.97
CA ASP A 227 -4.18 7.52 -7.73
C ASP A 227 -4.71 8.23 -6.48
N SER A 228 -5.19 9.46 -6.62
CA SER A 228 -5.78 10.21 -5.50
C SER A 228 -7.13 9.64 -5.10
N TRP A 229 -7.97 9.27 -6.06
CA TRP A 229 -9.22 8.57 -5.78
C TRP A 229 -8.95 7.19 -5.19
N ALA A 230 -8.04 6.42 -5.78
CA ALA A 230 -7.67 5.09 -5.32
C ALA A 230 -7.11 5.13 -3.88
N GLY A 231 -6.09 5.95 -3.63
CA GLY A 231 -5.47 6.11 -2.32
C GLY A 231 -6.45 6.63 -1.26
N MET A 232 -7.34 7.54 -1.63
CA MET A 232 -8.37 8.04 -0.72
C MET A 232 -9.43 6.98 -0.41
N ALA A 233 -9.83 6.17 -1.39
CA ALA A 233 -10.73 5.03 -1.19
C ALA A 233 -10.12 4.03 -0.21
N LEU A 234 -8.85 3.65 -0.39
CA LEU A 234 -8.13 2.75 0.51
C LEU A 234 -8.00 3.31 1.93
N ALA A 235 -7.72 4.62 2.07
CA ALA A 235 -7.66 5.29 3.37
C ALA A 235 -9.02 5.24 4.10
N ARG A 236 -10.13 5.46 3.37
CA ARG A 236 -11.49 5.36 3.93
C ARG A 236 -11.84 3.92 4.29
N CYS A 237 -11.55 2.98 3.38
CA CYS A 237 -11.79 1.56 3.54
C CYS A 237 -11.11 1.03 4.81
N SER A 238 -9.81 1.27 4.95
CA SER A 238 -9.01 0.83 6.10
C SER A 238 -9.60 1.32 7.44
N ARG A 239 -10.06 2.57 7.49
CA ARG A 239 -10.70 3.11 8.71
C ARG A 239 -12.04 2.46 9.02
N LEU A 240 -12.83 2.15 8.00
CA LEU A 240 -14.13 1.52 8.17
C LEU A 240 -13.97 0.05 8.57
N GLN A 241 -12.99 -0.65 8.00
CA GLN A 241 -12.59 -2.00 8.37
C GLN A 241 -12.13 -2.09 9.83
N GLN A 242 -11.27 -1.17 10.27
CA GLN A 242 -10.87 -1.09 11.69
C GLN A 242 -12.10 -0.94 12.60
N LYS A 243 -13.12 -0.19 12.19
CA LYS A 243 -14.36 -0.06 12.95
C LYS A 243 -15.25 -1.30 12.89
N LEU A 244 -15.28 -2.03 11.78
CA LEU A 244 -16.00 -3.29 11.65
C LEU A 244 -15.41 -4.36 12.59
N ASN A 245 -14.08 -4.44 12.66
CA ASN A 245 -13.37 -5.47 13.43
C ASN A 245 -13.42 -5.26 14.95
N LEU A 246 -13.62 -4.04 15.42
CA LEU A 246 -13.68 -3.72 16.86
C LEU A 246 -15.06 -4.00 17.50
N GLN A 247 -16.05 -4.48 16.75
CA GLN A 247 -17.44 -4.64 17.22
C GLN A 247 -17.67 -5.94 18.00
N ASP A 248 -16.90 -6.13 19.08
CA ASP A 248 -17.19 -7.09 20.15
C ASP A 248 -17.77 -6.37 21.37
N GLY A 249 -19.09 -6.47 21.54
CA GLY A 249 -19.69 -6.47 22.87
C GLY A 249 -19.78 -5.15 23.66
N SER A 250 -20.08 -3.99 23.07
CA SER A 250 -20.69 -2.85 23.80
C SER A 250 -21.16 -1.76 22.83
N ASN A 251 -22.05 -0.87 23.27
CA ASN A 251 -22.72 0.20 22.51
C ASN A 251 -21.76 1.28 21.93
N SER A 252 -20.81 0.94 21.04
CA SER A 252 -19.83 1.90 20.51
C SER A 252 -19.58 1.77 19.00
N SER A 253 -19.94 2.83 18.29
CA SER A 253 -19.66 3.17 16.89
C SER A 253 -20.14 2.18 15.80
N THR A 254 -21.44 2.23 15.49
CA THR A 254 -21.93 1.71 14.20
C THR A 254 -21.10 2.28 13.04
N VAL A 255 -20.74 1.43 12.08
CA VAL A 255 -20.17 1.85 10.81
C VAL A 255 -21.17 2.77 10.12
N SER A 256 -20.79 4.02 9.94
CA SER A 256 -21.68 5.04 9.44
C SER A 256 -22.01 4.80 7.97
N ARG A 257 -23.32 4.73 7.68
CA ARG A 257 -23.86 4.62 6.32
C ARG A 257 -23.24 5.64 5.36
N LYS A 258 -23.23 6.91 5.79
CA LYS A 258 -22.69 8.04 5.04
C LYS A 258 -21.21 7.85 4.66
N TYR A 259 -20.38 7.38 5.59
CA TYR A 259 -18.96 7.19 5.33
C TYR A 259 -18.68 5.95 4.46
N SER A 260 -19.47 4.88 4.57
CA SER A 260 -19.38 3.72 3.67
C SER A 260 -19.72 4.07 2.22
N LEU A 261 -20.80 4.83 2.00
CA LEU A 261 -21.16 5.29 0.65
C LEU A 261 -20.10 6.21 0.05
N ALA A 262 -19.53 7.12 0.84
CA ALA A 262 -18.41 7.96 0.38
C ALA A 262 -17.16 7.13 0.03
N CYS A 263 -16.90 6.04 0.75
CA CYS A 263 -15.83 5.10 0.42
C CYS A 263 -16.08 4.43 -0.95
N LEU A 264 -17.28 3.88 -1.16
CA LEU A 264 -17.66 3.23 -2.42
C LEU A 264 -17.60 4.19 -3.61
N ARG A 265 -18.14 5.40 -3.47
CA ARG A 265 -18.03 6.46 -4.50
C ARG A 265 -16.59 6.83 -4.82
N SER A 266 -15.67 6.75 -3.85
CA SER A 266 -14.25 6.99 -4.11
C SER A 266 -13.66 5.89 -5.01
N PHE A 267 -14.02 4.62 -4.76
CA PHE A 267 -13.64 3.51 -5.64
C PHE A 267 -14.26 3.65 -7.03
N ASP A 268 -15.55 3.94 -7.11
CA ASP A 268 -16.27 4.06 -8.38
C ASP A 268 -15.67 5.17 -9.25
N GLN A 269 -15.28 6.30 -8.64
CA GLN A 269 -14.65 7.40 -9.37
C GLN A 269 -13.25 7.04 -9.86
N ALA A 270 -12.45 6.33 -9.07
CA ALA A 270 -11.16 5.82 -9.54
C ALA A 270 -11.34 4.84 -10.71
N LEU A 271 -12.28 3.90 -10.59
CA LEU A 271 -12.55 2.89 -11.62
C LEU A 271 -13.20 3.48 -12.88
N ARG A 272 -13.90 4.61 -12.77
CA ARG A 272 -14.37 5.39 -13.93
C ARG A 272 -13.19 5.94 -14.75
N ILE A 273 -12.13 6.40 -14.06
CA ILE A 273 -10.93 6.96 -14.71
C ILE A 273 -10.06 5.84 -15.28
N ASN A 274 -9.81 4.78 -14.51
CA ASN A 274 -9.08 3.60 -14.96
C ASN A 274 -9.84 2.31 -14.59
N PRO A 275 -10.63 1.74 -15.52
CA PRO A 275 -11.40 0.52 -15.27
C PRO A 275 -10.53 -0.75 -15.26
N LEU A 276 -9.34 -0.71 -15.88
CA LEU A 276 -8.41 -1.85 -15.97
C LEU A 276 -7.47 -1.88 -14.76
N CYS A 277 -8.03 -1.93 -13.56
CA CYS A 277 -7.27 -2.03 -12.32
C CYS A 277 -7.75 -3.18 -11.43
N PRO A 278 -7.26 -4.43 -11.65
CA PRO A 278 -7.67 -5.60 -10.87
C PRO A 278 -7.47 -5.43 -9.37
N LYS A 279 -6.37 -4.78 -8.95
CA LYS A 279 -6.06 -4.52 -7.53
C LYS A 279 -7.15 -3.68 -6.87
N LEU A 280 -7.55 -2.58 -7.51
CA LEU A 280 -8.56 -1.69 -6.94
C LEU A 280 -9.98 -2.31 -6.98
N LEU A 281 -10.30 -3.05 -8.04
CA LEU A 281 -11.53 -3.84 -8.12
C LEU A 281 -11.61 -4.88 -6.98
N THR A 282 -10.48 -5.51 -6.66
CA THR A 282 -10.39 -6.47 -5.55
C THR A 282 -10.69 -5.80 -4.22
N GLU A 283 -10.09 -4.64 -3.94
CA GLU A 283 -10.32 -3.89 -2.70
C GLU A 283 -11.78 -3.42 -2.56
N ARG A 284 -12.39 -2.92 -3.66
CA ARG A 284 -13.83 -2.58 -3.66
C ARG A 284 -14.69 -3.81 -3.39
N GLY A 285 -14.37 -4.94 -4.00
CA GLY A 285 -15.09 -6.20 -3.83
C GLY A 285 -15.00 -6.76 -2.41
N LEU A 286 -13.81 -6.72 -1.81
CA LEU A 286 -13.58 -7.14 -0.42
C LEU A 286 -14.38 -6.26 0.55
N PHE A 287 -14.30 -4.94 0.39
CA PHE A 287 -15.04 -4.02 1.25
C PHE A 287 -16.56 -4.20 1.13
N ALA A 288 -17.08 -4.37 -0.09
CA ALA A 288 -18.50 -4.67 -0.30
C ALA A 288 -18.90 -6.00 0.35
N TYR A 289 -18.07 -7.05 0.24
CA TYR A 289 -18.35 -8.33 0.89
C TYR A 289 -18.38 -8.20 2.43
N GLU A 290 -17.50 -7.39 3.01
CA GLU A 290 -17.49 -7.11 4.46
C GLU A 290 -18.75 -6.36 4.91
N LEU A 291 -19.19 -5.34 4.16
CA LEU A 291 -20.45 -4.65 4.41
C LEU A 291 -21.65 -5.58 4.30
N HIS A 292 -21.66 -6.52 3.34
CA HIS A 292 -22.66 -7.58 3.26
C HIS A 292 -22.67 -8.45 4.52
N SER A 293 -21.49 -8.91 4.95
CA SER A 293 -21.35 -9.75 6.14
C SER A 293 -21.86 -9.04 7.39
N HIS A 294 -21.50 -7.77 7.55
CA HIS A 294 -21.98 -6.89 8.62
C HIS A 294 -23.50 -6.75 8.60
N ALA A 295 -24.07 -6.43 7.44
CA ALA A 295 -25.51 -6.32 7.25
C ALA A 295 -26.25 -7.63 7.59
N SER A 296 -25.68 -8.79 7.23
CA SER A 296 -26.22 -10.09 7.60
C SER A 296 -26.22 -10.33 9.12
N GLN A 297 -25.16 -9.90 9.82
CA GLN A 297 -25.08 -9.99 11.28
C GLN A 297 -26.08 -9.06 11.97
N LEU A 298 -26.21 -7.81 11.48
CA LEU A 298 -27.21 -6.86 11.96
C LEU A 298 -28.63 -7.43 11.88
N GLY A 299 -28.99 -7.99 10.71
CA GLY A 299 -30.28 -8.64 10.50
C GLY A 299 -30.52 -9.82 11.46
N ARG A 300 -29.53 -10.70 11.66
CA ARG A 300 -29.62 -11.83 12.60
C ARG A 300 -29.80 -11.38 14.06
N ARG A 301 -29.19 -10.25 14.44
CA ARG A 301 -29.28 -9.67 15.79
C ARG A 301 -30.53 -8.80 15.99
N GLY A 302 -31.35 -8.61 14.95
CA GLY A 302 -32.52 -7.71 15.02
C GLY A 302 -32.17 -6.23 15.19
N LYS A 303 -30.93 -5.82 14.86
CA LYS A 303 -30.45 -4.44 15.02
C LYS A 303 -30.36 -3.76 13.66
N GLN A 304 -30.78 -2.49 13.59
CA GLN A 304 -30.63 -1.67 12.37
C GLN A 304 -31.15 -2.38 11.11
N LEU A 305 -32.38 -2.91 11.20
CA LEU A 305 -32.98 -3.76 10.16
C LEU A 305 -33.06 -3.07 8.79
N GLU A 306 -33.30 -1.75 8.76
CA GLU A 306 -33.30 -0.96 7.53
C GLU A 306 -31.94 -0.98 6.84
N LEU A 307 -30.86 -0.74 7.59
CA LEU A 307 -29.49 -0.78 7.08
C LEU A 307 -29.12 -2.20 6.63
N ALA A 308 -29.54 -3.21 7.40
CA ALA A 308 -29.34 -4.61 7.04
C ALA A 308 -30.03 -4.95 5.71
N ALA A 309 -31.28 -4.50 5.51
CA ALA A 309 -32.01 -4.72 4.26
C ALA A 309 -31.37 -3.99 3.08
N GLU A 310 -30.95 -2.74 3.28
CA GLU A 310 -30.30 -1.90 2.27
C GLU A 310 -28.96 -2.49 1.82
N TRP A 311 -28.15 -3.03 2.73
CA TRP A 311 -26.78 -3.45 2.40
C TRP A 311 -26.67 -4.93 2.03
N ARG A 312 -27.48 -5.82 2.61
CA ARG A 312 -27.28 -7.27 2.48
C ARG A 312 -27.23 -7.73 1.03
N LEU A 313 -28.23 -7.44 0.21
CA LEU A 313 -28.22 -7.91 -1.19
C LEU A 313 -27.40 -7.02 -2.12
N PRO A 314 -27.51 -5.68 -2.08
CA PRO A 314 -26.73 -4.81 -2.98
C PRO A 314 -25.22 -4.95 -2.80
N MET A 315 -24.71 -5.04 -1.57
CA MET A 315 -23.27 -5.19 -1.34
C MET A 315 -22.75 -6.57 -1.77
N LEU A 316 -23.56 -7.62 -1.66
CA LEU A 316 -23.20 -8.94 -2.18
C LEU A 316 -23.09 -8.92 -3.72
N ARG A 317 -24.04 -8.23 -4.39
CA ARG A 317 -24.00 -8.05 -5.85
C ARG A 317 -22.78 -7.24 -6.28
N LEU A 318 -22.51 -6.12 -5.61
CA LEU A 318 -21.35 -5.27 -5.90
C LEU A 318 -20.03 -6.01 -5.69
N ALA A 319 -19.95 -6.84 -4.64
CA ALA A 319 -18.80 -7.71 -4.41
C ALA A 319 -18.59 -8.67 -5.59
N ARG A 320 -19.63 -9.42 -5.97
CA ARG A 320 -19.59 -10.36 -7.10
C ARG A 320 -19.21 -9.66 -8.40
N GLU A 321 -19.81 -8.52 -8.71
CA GLU A 321 -19.49 -7.71 -9.89
C GLU A 321 -18.02 -7.29 -9.89
N SER A 322 -17.52 -6.78 -8.76
CA SER A 322 -16.13 -6.33 -8.66
C SER A 322 -15.14 -7.46 -8.89
N PHE A 323 -15.39 -8.67 -8.36
CA PHE A 323 -14.52 -9.82 -8.60
C PHE A 323 -14.61 -10.36 -10.03
N LEU A 324 -15.78 -10.31 -10.67
CA LEU A 324 -15.91 -10.63 -12.11
C LEU A 324 -15.16 -9.63 -12.98
N GLN A 325 -15.28 -8.33 -12.69
CA GLN A 325 -14.53 -7.29 -13.38
C GLN A 325 -13.03 -7.44 -13.14
N ALA A 326 -12.58 -7.77 -11.93
CA ALA A 326 -11.17 -8.01 -11.61
C ALA A 326 -10.61 -9.20 -12.41
N ALA A 327 -11.36 -10.32 -12.45
CA ALA A 327 -10.98 -11.49 -13.23
C ALA A 327 -10.95 -11.22 -14.75
N SER A 328 -11.88 -10.39 -15.25
CA SER A 328 -11.88 -9.95 -16.65
C SER A 328 -10.66 -9.08 -16.95
N ALA A 329 -10.40 -8.06 -16.13
CA ALA A 329 -9.28 -7.15 -16.28
C ALA A 329 -7.93 -7.89 -16.20
N ALA A 330 -7.78 -8.83 -15.27
CA ALA A 330 -6.57 -9.65 -15.15
C ALA A 330 -6.25 -10.50 -16.39
N ASN A 331 -7.27 -10.84 -17.18
CA ASN A 331 -7.12 -11.57 -18.44
C ASN A 331 -7.01 -10.64 -19.67
N HIS A 332 -7.04 -9.32 -19.47
CA HIS A 332 -6.92 -8.35 -20.56
C HIS A 332 -5.52 -8.43 -21.19
N PRO A 333 -5.39 -8.40 -22.54
CA PRO A 333 -4.10 -8.54 -23.20
C PRO A 333 -3.04 -7.56 -22.72
N GLU A 334 -3.41 -6.30 -22.50
CA GLU A 334 -2.48 -5.25 -22.04
C GLU A 334 -1.83 -5.57 -20.70
N LEU A 335 -2.60 -6.04 -19.70
CA LEU A 335 -2.06 -6.37 -18.37
C LEU A 335 -1.30 -7.69 -18.39
N ARG A 336 -1.80 -8.67 -19.17
CA ARG A 336 -1.16 -9.97 -19.32
C ARG A 336 0.21 -9.85 -19.98
N ASP A 337 0.32 -9.04 -21.03
CA ASP A 337 1.55 -8.85 -21.79
C ASP A 337 2.54 -7.96 -21.00
N ALA A 338 2.04 -7.07 -20.14
CA ALA A 338 2.85 -6.32 -19.18
C ALA A 338 3.41 -7.20 -18.04
N GLY A 339 2.97 -8.46 -17.92
CA GLY A 339 3.42 -9.39 -16.90
C GLY A 339 2.96 -9.03 -15.49
N GLU A 340 1.82 -8.32 -15.35
CA GLU A 340 1.29 -7.99 -14.03
C GLU A 340 0.83 -9.25 -13.28
N GLU A 341 1.42 -9.49 -12.11
CA GLU A 341 0.99 -10.58 -11.23
C GLU A 341 -0.43 -10.30 -10.69
N CYS A 342 -1.41 -11.06 -11.18
CA CYS A 342 -2.79 -11.00 -10.72
C CYS A 342 -3.10 -12.14 -9.74
N GLU A 343 -3.91 -11.87 -8.72
CA GLU A 343 -4.35 -12.88 -7.74
C GLU A 343 -5.58 -13.66 -8.25
N ASN A 344 -5.49 -14.30 -9.42
CA ASN A 344 -6.63 -14.98 -10.06
C ASN A 344 -7.32 -16.02 -9.15
N TRP A 345 -6.56 -16.68 -8.29
CA TRP A 345 -7.13 -17.59 -7.30
C TRP A 345 -8.05 -16.89 -6.29
N LEU A 346 -7.72 -15.65 -5.89
CA LEU A 346 -8.48 -14.87 -4.93
C LEU A 346 -9.84 -14.46 -5.51
N TYR A 347 -9.88 -14.11 -6.81
CA TYR A 347 -11.13 -13.74 -7.47
C TYR A 347 -12.10 -14.92 -7.49
N ASN A 348 -11.62 -16.09 -7.90
CA ASN A 348 -12.40 -17.33 -7.87
C ASN A 348 -12.84 -17.69 -6.45
N TYR A 349 -11.95 -17.59 -5.46
CA TYR A 349 -12.29 -17.84 -4.05
C TYR A 349 -13.43 -16.93 -3.58
N MET A 350 -13.33 -15.62 -3.82
CA MET A 350 -14.33 -14.67 -3.38
C MET A 350 -15.66 -14.80 -4.15
N LEU A 351 -15.62 -15.18 -5.43
CA LEU A 351 -16.82 -15.53 -6.20
C LEU A 351 -17.52 -16.79 -5.64
N GLY A 352 -16.75 -17.79 -5.22
CA GLY A 352 -17.26 -18.96 -4.50
C GLY A 352 -17.98 -18.58 -3.19
N LYS A 353 -17.39 -17.65 -2.41
CA LYS A 353 -18.04 -17.13 -1.20
C LYS A 353 -19.32 -16.36 -1.51
N CYS A 354 -19.33 -15.55 -2.57
CA CYS A 354 -20.53 -14.85 -2.99
C CYS A 354 -21.64 -15.83 -3.40
N CYS A 355 -21.29 -16.87 -4.16
CA CYS A 355 -22.18 -17.97 -4.55
C CYS A 355 -22.83 -18.65 -3.33
N GLU A 356 -22.05 -18.98 -2.30
CA GLU A 356 -22.59 -19.57 -1.06
C GLU A 356 -23.65 -18.67 -0.39
N LYS A 357 -23.45 -17.34 -0.43
CA LYS A 357 -24.38 -16.37 0.18
C LYS A 357 -25.60 -16.08 -0.69
N SER A 358 -25.48 -16.24 -2.01
CA SER A 358 -26.57 -16.09 -2.98
C SER A 358 -27.51 -17.30 -3.03
N ALA A 359 -27.21 -18.39 -2.31
CA ALA A 359 -27.93 -19.67 -2.37
C ALA A 359 -27.97 -20.26 -3.80
N ASP A 360 -26.91 -20.00 -4.58
CA ASP A 360 -26.70 -20.59 -5.89
C ASP A 360 -26.51 -22.13 -5.76
N HIS A 361 -26.68 -22.85 -6.88
CA HIS A 361 -26.53 -24.31 -6.88
C HIS A 361 -25.13 -24.74 -6.40
N PRO A 362 -24.99 -25.78 -5.54
CA PRO A 362 -23.70 -26.20 -4.97
C PRO A 362 -22.59 -26.43 -6.00
N ASP A 363 -22.92 -26.97 -7.19
CA ASP A 363 -21.94 -27.15 -8.27
C ASP A 363 -21.29 -25.85 -8.75
N ILE A 364 -22.02 -24.72 -8.74
CA ILE A 364 -21.47 -23.42 -9.14
C ILE A 364 -20.40 -23.00 -8.14
N CYS A 365 -20.69 -23.14 -6.85
CA CYS A 365 -19.76 -22.74 -5.79
C CYS A 365 -18.53 -23.66 -5.76
N LEU A 366 -18.73 -24.98 -5.95
CA LEU A 366 -17.64 -25.94 -6.10
C LEU A 366 -16.78 -25.62 -7.32
N GLY A 367 -17.37 -25.23 -8.45
CA GLY A 367 -16.65 -24.83 -9.66
C GLY A 367 -15.68 -23.67 -9.41
N TYR A 368 -16.13 -22.63 -8.71
CA TYR A 368 -15.26 -21.50 -8.33
C TYR A 368 -14.11 -21.93 -7.40
N TYR A 369 -14.38 -22.73 -6.36
CA TYR A 369 -13.33 -23.18 -5.45
C TYR A 369 -12.35 -24.15 -6.12
N ALA A 370 -12.81 -24.99 -7.04
CA ALA A 370 -11.96 -25.86 -7.85
C ALA A 370 -11.05 -25.03 -8.80
N ALA A 371 -11.60 -23.99 -9.44
CA ALA A 371 -10.82 -23.07 -10.25
C ALA A 371 -9.75 -22.35 -9.41
N ALA A 372 -10.11 -21.82 -8.24
CA ALA A 372 -9.16 -21.21 -7.30
C ALA A 372 -8.04 -22.19 -6.88
N ALA A 373 -8.39 -23.44 -6.57
CA ALA A 373 -7.42 -24.48 -6.23
C ALA A 373 -6.47 -24.79 -7.40
N ASN A 374 -6.97 -24.76 -8.64
CA ASN A 374 -6.16 -24.96 -9.83
C ASN A 374 -5.19 -23.79 -10.06
N GLU A 375 -5.62 -22.55 -9.89
CA GLU A 375 -4.77 -21.36 -9.97
C GLU A 375 -3.65 -21.38 -8.91
N LEU A 376 -3.97 -21.77 -7.67
CA LEU A 376 -2.98 -21.95 -6.60
C LEU A 376 -1.94 -23.02 -6.95
N ARG A 377 -2.39 -24.14 -7.52
CA ARG A 377 -1.51 -25.21 -7.99
C ARG A 377 -0.56 -24.72 -9.09
N GLN A 378 -1.07 -23.99 -10.07
CA GLN A 378 -0.26 -23.39 -11.14
C GLN A 378 0.74 -22.36 -10.61
N SER A 379 0.35 -21.62 -9.57
CA SER A 379 1.22 -20.67 -8.84
C SER A 379 2.28 -21.34 -7.95
N GLY A 380 2.37 -22.68 -7.97
CA GLY A 380 3.38 -23.44 -7.22
C GLY A 380 3.04 -23.67 -5.75
N ALA A 381 1.76 -23.78 -5.40
CA ALA A 381 1.33 -24.14 -4.04
C ALA A 381 1.91 -25.49 -3.60
N ARG A 382 2.29 -25.56 -2.31
CA ARG A 382 2.84 -26.78 -1.69
C ARG A 382 1.82 -27.41 -0.75
N TYR A 383 1.80 -28.74 -0.74
CA TYR A 383 0.80 -29.55 -0.03
C TYR A 383 1.48 -30.42 1.04
N PRO A 384 2.00 -29.84 2.14
CA PRO A 384 2.63 -30.62 3.19
C PRO A 384 1.59 -31.45 3.96
N LYS A 385 2.01 -32.60 4.52
CA LYS A 385 1.15 -33.42 5.41
C LYS A 385 0.72 -32.66 6.67
N ARG A 386 1.55 -31.74 7.15
CA ARG A 386 1.29 -30.88 8.30
C ARG A 386 1.70 -29.46 7.97
N ILE A 387 0.77 -28.52 8.13
CA ILE A 387 1.05 -27.09 8.00
C ILE A 387 1.42 -26.58 9.40
N SER A 388 2.67 -26.15 9.57
CA SER A 388 3.05 -25.47 10.81
C SER A 388 2.58 -24.02 10.79
N THR A 389 2.05 -23.56 11.91
CA THR A 389 1.66 -22.16 12.14
C THR A 389 2.82 -21.29 12.60
N SER A 390 4.01 -21.86 12.83
CA SER A 390 5.20 -21.06 13.17
C SER A 390 5.63 -20.18 12.00
N TYR A 391 5.79 -18.88 12.28
CA TYR A 391 6.18 -17.87 11.31
C TYR A 391 7.48 -18.26 10.58
N GLY A 392 7.51 -18.13 9.25
CA GLY A 392 8.66 -18.48 8.40
C GLY A 392 8.78 -19.96 8.00
N SER A 393 7.96 -20.86 8.57
CA SER A 393 7.98 -22.30 8.24
C SER A 393 6.78 -22.79 7.40
N THR A 394 5.76 -21.95 7.24
CA THR A 394 4.56 -22.27 6.47
C THR A 394 4.91 -22.35 4.98
N PRO A 395 4.69 -23.50 4.32
CA PRO A 395 5.02 -23.63 2.91
C PRO A 395 4.19 -22.68 2.02
N ARG A 396 4.79 -22.22 0.92
CA ARG A 396 4.18 -21.27 -0.02
C ARG A 396 2.78 -21.73 -0.45
N LEU A 397 1.80 -20.85 -0.25
CA LEU A 397 0.38 -21.02 -0.62
C LEU A 397 -0.34 -22.24 -0.02
N ALA A 398 0.26 -22.90 1.00
CA ALA A 398 -0.30 -24.12 1.57
C ALA A 398 -1.61 -23.87 2.33
N VAL A 399 -1.71 -22.75 3.03
CA VAL A 399 -2.90 -22.39 3.83
C VAL A 399 -4.06 -22.03 2.91
N GLU A 400 -3.79 -21.26 1.86
CA GLU A 400 -4.75 -20.89 0.83
C GLU A 400 -5.30 -22.14 0.11
N ALA A 401 -4.42 -23.07 -0.26
CA ALA A 401 -4.83 -24.32 -0.88
C ALA A 401 -5.66 -25.19 0.06
N LEU A 402 -5.31 -25.23 1.36
CA LEU A 402 -6.07 -25.95 2.37
C LEU A 402 -7.47 -25.34 2.55
N GLU A 403 -7.57 -24.01 2.58
CA GLU A 403 -8.86 -23.30 2.65
C GLU A 403 -9.76 -23.70 1.46
N MET A 404 -9.21 -23.82 0.23
CA MET A 404 -10.02 -24.25 -0.93
C MET A 404 -10.54 -25.68 -0.75
N GLN A 405 -9.71 -26.59 -0.24
CA GLN A 405 -10.12 -27.97 0.02
C GLN A 405 -11.19 -28.03 1.12
N TYR A 406 -10.99 -27.26 2.19
CA TYR A 406 -11.94 -27.15 3.30
C TYR A 406 -13.30 -26.63 2.83
N ARG A 407 -13.32 -25.55 2.03
CA ARG A 407 -14.56 -24.95 1.51
C ARG A 407 -15.36 -25.93 0.66
N GLN A 408 -14.70 -26.65 -0.24
CA GLN A 408 -15.36 -27.67 -1.07
C GLN A 408 -15.96 -28.78 -0.21
N LEU A 409 -15.18 -29.31 0.74
CA LEU A 409 -15.67 -30.33 1.67
C LEU A 409 -16.84 -29.83 2.50
N ALA A 410 -16.76 -28.61 3.03
CA ALA A 410 -17.81 -28.00 3.83
C ALA A 410 -19.12 -27.87 3.05
N ILE A 411 -19.08 -27.51 1.76
CA ILE A 411 -20.29 -27.46 0.91
C ILE A 411 -20.92 -28.86 0.78
N VAL A 412 -20.12 -29.87 0.45
CA VAL A 412 -20.63 -31.24 0.27
C VAL A 412 -21.20 -31.78 1.58
N CYS A 413 -20.52 -31.55 2.71
CA CYS A 413 -21.02 -31.93 4.04
C CYS A 413 -22.30 -31.19 4.39
N LYS A 414 -22.43 -29.88 4.11
CA LYS A 414 -23.68 -29.13 4.32
C LYS A 414 -24.85 -29.75 3.55
N GLN A 415 -24.64 -30.19 2.32
CA GLN A 415 -25.68 -30.88 1.54
C GLN A 415 -26.03 -32.24 2.14
N LEU A 416 -25.04 -33.01 2.61
CA LEU A 416 -25.28 -34.29 3.29
C LEU A 416 -26.10 -34.11 4.58
N LEU A 417 -25.84 -33.06 5.36
CA LEU A 417 -26.60 -32.74 6.57
C LEU A 417 -28.10 -32.51 6.29
N MET A 418 -28.47 -32.11 5.07
CA MET A 418 -29.88 -31.94 4.68
C MET A 418 -30.65 -33.26 4.59
N PHE A 419 -29.96 -34.39 4.46
CA PHE A 419 -30.54 -35.74 4.44
C PHE A 419 -30.61 -36.40 5.81
N LEU A 420 -29.97 -35.81 6.83
CA LEU A 420 -29.98 -36.36 8.18
C LEU A 420 -31.23 -35.91 8.95
N PRO A 421 -31.76 -36.73 9.86
CA PRO A 421 -32.88 -36.35 10.72
C PRO A 421 -32.55 -35.07 11.52
N ARG A 422 -33.40 -34.04 11.40
CA ARG A 422 -33.25 -32.83 12.20
C ARG A 422 -33.61 -33.12 13.67
N PRO A 423 -32.88 -32.55 14.66
CA PRO A 423 -33.29 -32.65 16.06
C PRO A 423 -34.67 -31.99 16.26
N LYS A 424 -35.52 -32.61 17.09
CA LYS A 424 -36.94 -32.25 17.30
C LYS A 424 -37.18 -30.79 17.74
N SER A 425 -36.14 -30.05 18.14
CA SER A 425 -36.20 -28.64 18.57
C SER A 425 -36.08 -27.62 17.43
N ALA A 426 -35.74 -28.03 16.20
CA ALA A 426 -35.50 -27.10 15.09
C ALA A 426 -36.78 -26.81 14.28
N VAL A 427 -37.57 -25.84 14.73
CA VAL A 427 -38.68 -25.26 13.94
C VAL A 427 -38.08 -24.37 12.86
N SER A 428 -37.79 -24.93 11.69
CA SER A 428 -37.51 -24.16 10.48
C SER A 428 -38.02 -24.91 9.26
N SER A 429 -38.45 -24.14 8.25
CA SER A 429 -39.03 -24.60 6.99
C SER A 429 -38.23 -25.76 6.37
N PRO A 430 -38.89 -26.73 5.70
CA PRO A 430 -38.19 -27.81 5.02
C PRO A 430 -37.40 -27.20 3.86
N THR A 431 -36.08 -27.10 4.02
CA THR A 431 -35.18 -26.80 2.91
C THR A 431 -34.93 -28.14 2.24
N THR A 432 -35.56 -28.37 1.10
CA THR A 432 -35.29 -29.54 0.27
C THR A 432 -33.84 -29.48 -0.23
N ALA A 433 -33.13 -30.61 -0.18
CA ALA A 433 -31.80 -30.70 -0.77
C ALA A 433 -31.90 -30.41 -2.27
N SER A 434 -31.07 -29.51 -2.79
CA SER A 434 -31.01 -29.20 -4.22
C SER A 434 -30.30 -30.28 -5.05
N VAL A 435 -29.69 -31.26 -4.38
CA VAL A 435 -28.89 -32.35 -4.94
C VAL A 435 -29.37 -33.69 -4.38
N ASN A 436 -28.93 -34.81 -4.95
CA ASN A 436 -29.23 -36.17 -4.48
C ASN A 436 -28.01 -36.84 -3.82
N LEU A 437 -28.22 -38.02 -3.20
CA LEU A 437 -27.14 -38.74 -2.51
C LEU A 437 -26.03 -39.22 -3.46
N SER A 438 -26.35 -39.58 -4.71
CA SER A 438 -25.34 -40.00 -5.70
C SER A 438 -24.42 -38.85 -6.10
N TRP A 439 -24.95 -37.63 -6.20
CA TRP A 439 -24.13 -36.43 -6.38
C TRP A 439 -23.15 -36.23 -5.22
N ILE A 440 -23.61 -36.43 -3.98
CA ILE A 440 -22.76 -36.29 -2.78
C ILE A 440 -21.65 -37.33 -2.80
N GLU A 441 -21.99 -38.59 -3.06
CA GLU A 441 -21.03 -39.69 -3.17
C GLU A 441 -19.95 -39.37 -4.23
N ALA A 442 -20.37 -38.96 -5.42
CA ALA A 442 -19.46 -38.59 -6.50
C ALA A 442 -18.48 -37.48 -6.10
N ARG A 443 -18.97 -36.43 -5.42
CA ARG A 443 -18.12 -35.32 -4.96
C ARG A 443 -17.17 -35.71 -3.82
N LEU A 444 -17.59 -36.57 -2.90
CA LEU A 444 -16.69 -37.10 -1.86
C LEU A 444 -15.59 -37.99 -2.46
N ILE A 445 -15.91 -38.80 -3.48
CA ILE A 445 -14.93 -39.60 -4.23
C ILE A 445 -13.94 -38.68 -4.97
N GLU A 446 -14.38 -37.56 -5.52
CA GLU A 446 -13.50 -36.59 -6.17
C GLU A 446 -12.56 -35.91 -5.16
N LEU A 447 -13.10 -35.41 -4.05
CA LEU A 447 -12.33 -34.74 -3.01
C LEU A 447 -11.32 -35.68 -2.32
N SER A 448 -11.59 -36.99 -2.28
CA SER A 448 -10.65 -37.98 -1.75
C SER A 448 -9.40 -38.16 -2.62
N LYS A 449 -9.44 -37.71 -3.88
CA LYS A 449 -8.31 -37.75 -4.82
C LYS A 449 -7.48 -36.45 -4.82
N SER A 450 -7.78 -35.53 -3.90
CA SER A 450 -7.13 -34.22 -3.81
C SER A 450 -5.63 -34.31 -3.53
N ALA A 451 -4.89 -33.24 -3.86
CA ALA A 451 -3.44 -33.17 -3.67
C ALA A 451 -3.00 -33.30 -2.20
N PHE A 452 -3.88 -33.02 -1.24
CA PHE A 452 -3.63 -33.26 0.19
C PHE A 452 -3.76 -34.73 0.60
N GLN A 453 -4.48 -35.55 -0.18
CA GLN A 453 -4.74 -36.96 0.15
C GLN A 453 -3.89 -37.95 -0.65
N ARG A 454 -3.28 -37.53 -1.77
CA ARG A 454 -2.34 -38.38 -2.52
C ARG A 454 -1.15 -38.74 -1.63
N ARG A 455 -0.93 -40.05 -1.45
CA ARG A 455 0.16 -40.61 -0.64
C ARG A 455 1.53 -40.60 -1.33
N ASP A 456 1.64 -40.07 -2.54
CA ASP A 456 2.78 -40.38 -3.39
C ASP A 456 3.93 -39.36 -3.30
N ALA A 457 5.02 -39.84 -2.68
CA ALA A 457 6.35 -39.91 -3.29
C ALA A 457 7.09 -38.60 -3.65
N LEU A 458 7.28 -37.71 -2.66
CA LEU A 458 8.51 -36.90 -2.58
C LEU A 458 9.17 -37.06 -1.19
N GLY A 459 9.28 -38.31 -0.76
CA GLY A 459 10.24 -38.74 0.25
C GLY A 459 11.45 -39.32 -0.48
N GLY A 460 12.64 -38.84 -0.10
CA GLY A 460 13.97 -39.20 -0.61
C GLY A 460 14.09 -40.45 -1.48
N GLY A 461 14.37 -40.25 -2.77
CA GLY A 461 14.97 -41.25 -3.64
C GLY A 461 16.41 -40.85 -3.91
N GLY A 462 17.36 -41.64 -3.39
CA GLY A 462 18.78 -41.49 -3.69
C GLY A 462 19.02 -41.47 -5.20
N GLY A 463 19.89 -40.57 -5.63
CA GLY A 463 20.41 -40.60 -6.99
C GLY A 463 21.23 -41.87 -7.19
N GLU A 464 20.71 -42.82 -7.96
CA GLU A 464 21.52 -43.84 -8.59
C GLU A 464 22.05 -43.29 -9.91
N GLY A 465 23.37 -43.40 -10.05
CA GLY A 465 24.14 -42.64 -11.01
C GLY A 465 24.04 -43.14 -12.43
N SER A 466 24.12 -42.21 -13.37
CA SER A 466 24.65 -42.50 -14.68
C SER A 466 26.16 -42.33 -14.64
N LYS A 467 26.86 -43.48 -14.71
CA LYS A 467 28.31 -43.60 -14.80
C LYS A 467 28.85 -42.80 -15.99
N ARG A 468 29.76 -41.85 -15.73
CA ARG A 468 30.87 -41.57 -16.66
C ARG A 468 32.19 -41.73 -15.92
N ARG A 469 32.95 -42.72 -16.40
CA ARG A 469 34.31 -43.05 -16.01
C ARG A 469 35.23 -41.88 -16.34
N HIS A 470 36.14 -41.52 -15.43
CA HIS A 470 37.57 -41.52 -15.70
C HIS A 470 38.37 -41.63 -14.39
N ALA A 471 39.39 -42.48 -14.44
CA ALA A 471 40.32 -42.84 -13.37
C ALA A 471 41.21 -41.64 -13.00
N GLY A 472 41.51 -41.39 -11.72
CA GLY A 472 42.66 -41.92 -10.97
C GLY A 472 43.46 -40.72 -10.44
N GLY A 473 44.11 -40.68 -9.28
CA GLY A 473 44.26 -41.58 -8.14
C GLY A 473 44.95 -40.81 -6.98
N GLY A 474 45.10 -41.46 -5.82
CA GLY A 474 45.92 -41.03 -4.66
C GLY A 474 45.36 -39.83 -3.88
N GLY A 475 45.11 -39.84 -2.56
CA GLY A 475 45.80 -40.50 -1.45
C GLY A 475 46.20 -39.38 -0.47
N GLY A 476 45.83 -39.46 0.81
CA GLY A 476 46.43 -38.64 1.87
C GLY A 476 45.49 -37.85 2.78
N SER A 477 45.48 -38.27 4.04
CA SER A 477 44.90 -37.64 5.24
C SER A 477 45.43 -36.22 5.51
N GLY A 478 44.63 -35.34 6.13
CA GLY A 478 45.14 -34.06 6.64
C GLY A 478 44.09 -33.10 7.19
N ARG A 479 44.17 -32.84 8.49
CA ARG A 479 43.29 -32.02 9.33
C ARG A 479 43.68 -30.53 9.23
N THR A 480 42.67 -29.64 9.25
CA THR A 480 42.69 -28.23 9.74
C THR A 480 43.71 -27.22 9.21
N ARG A 481 43.22 -26.09 8.64
CA ARG A 481 43.31 -24.72 9.22
C ARG A 481 42.70 -23.67 8.27
N ARG A 482 42.05 -22.68 8.89
CA ARG A 482 41.70 -21.35 8.32
C ARG A 482 42.94 -20.67 7.74
N VAL A 483 42.81 -19.97 6.61
CA VAL A 483 43.20 -18.55 6.42
C VAL A 483 42.37 -17.97 5.26
N ASP A 484 41.97 -16.71 5.43
CA ASP A 484 41.27 -15.80 4.53
C ASP A 484 41.96 -15.56 3.16
N CYS A 485 41.13 -15.25 2.15
CA CYS A 485 41.30 -14.24 1.08
C CYS A 485 40.03 -14.34 0.19
N VAL A 486 39.14 -13.34 0.22
CA VAL A 486 39.04 -12.25 -0.77
C VAL A 486 39.05 -12.78 -2.20
N GLU A 487 37.88 -12.81 -2.83
CA GLU A 487 37.70 -12.29 -4.19
C GLU A 487 36.21 -12.13 -4.54
N ASP A 488 35.96 -11.07 -5.29
CA ASP A 488 34.70 -10.52 -5.74
C ASP A 488 33.89 -11.48 -6.61
N HIS A 489 32.56 -11.45 -6.47
CA HIS A 489 31.67 -11.66 -7.61
C HIS A 489 30.34 -10.93 -7.44
N GLU A 490 30.02 -10.20 -8.51
CA GLU A 490 28.88 -9.32 -8.73
C GLU A 490 27.52 -9.97 -8.39
N GLY A 491 26.80 -9.33 -7.47
CA GLY A 491 25.49 -9.76 -7.03
C GLY A 491 24.36 -9.32 -7.98
N GLY A 492 23.89 -10.24 -8.81
CA GLY A 492 22.57 -10.18 -9.43
C GLY A 492 21.47 -10.45 -8.40
N GLY A 493 21.07 -9.42 -7.65
CA GLY A 493 19.99 -9.47 -6.67
C GLY A 493 18.60 -9.47 -7.32
N ARG A 494 17.92 -10.61 -7.31
CA ARG A 494 16.48 -10.71 -7.58
C ARG A 494 15.70 -10.02 -6.46
N VAL A 495 14.99 -8.96 -6.81
CA VAL A 495 14.14 -8.15 -5.92
C VAL A 495 12.86 -8.94 -5.62
N ALA A 496 12.63 -9.21 -4.34
CA ALA A 496 11.35 -9.68 -3.83
C ALA A 496 10.31 -8.54 -3.91
N PRO A 497 9.04 -8.80 -4.31
CA PRO A 497 8.03 -7.76 -4.36
C PRO A 497 7.79 -7.22 -2.95
N ALA A 498 7.92 -5.91 -2.85
CA ALA A 498 8.02 -5.19 -1.61
C ALA A 498 6.65 -4.98 -0.95
N ASN A 499 6.70 -4.98 0.39
CA ASN A 499 5.60 -4.81 1.32
C ASN A 499 4.75 -3.57 0.99
N LEU A 500 3.60 -3.80 0.34
CA LEU A 500 2.36 -3.13 0.71
C LEU A 500 2.03 -3.52 2.16
N PRO A 501 1.38 -2.66 2.96
CA PRO A 501 0.89 -3.07 4.27
C PRO A 501 -0.10 -4.19 3.99
N LYS A 502 0.33 -5.45 4.23
CA LYS A 502 -0.62 -6.51 4.52
C LYS A 502 -1.47 -5.91 5.63
N ALA A 503 -2.73 -5.57 5.32
CA ALA A 503 -3.76 -5.56 6.35
C ALA A 503 -3.46 -6.80 7.16
N GLU A 504 -3.19 -6.64 8.46
CA GLU A 504 -3.14 -7.79 9.35
C GLU A 504 -4.36 -8.60 8.98
N ARG A 505 -4.15 -9.75 8.32
CA ARG A 505 -5.19 -10.73 8.09
C ARG A 505 -5.42 -11.32 9.46
N VAL A 506 -6.05 -10.52 10.32
CA VAL A 506 -6.77 -10.98 11.48
C VAL A 506 -7.85 -11.83 10.85
N TYR A 507 -7.59 -13.13 10.83
CA TYR A 507 -8.65 -14.11 10.74
C TYR A 507 -9.67 -13.72 11.80
N SER A 508 -10.77 -13.10 11.38
CA SER A 508 -11.92 -12.92 12.25
C SER A 508 -12.37 -14.33 12.65
N PRO A 509 -12.41 -14.68 13.95
CA PRO A 509 -12.86 -15.99 14.42
C PRO A 509 -14.37 -16.21 14.25
N ASP A 510 -15.12 -15.23 13.75
CA ASP A 510 -16.57 -15.18 13.90
C ASP A 510 -17.35 -15.61 12.65
N ASP A 511 -17.15 -16.87 12.25
CA ASP A 511 -18.26 -17.70 11.80
C ASP A 511 -18.33 -18.86 12.79
N GLY A 512 -19.25 -18.76 13.75
CA GLY A 512 -19.51 -19.76 14.77
C GLY A 512 -19.65 -21.17 14.19
N SER A 513 -18.53 -21.89 14.17
CA SER A 513 -18.38 -23.33 14.08
C SER A 513 -16.99 -23.68 14.65
N LEU A 514 -16.80 -23.34 15.92
CA LEU A 514 -15.80 -23.96 16.77
C LEU A 514 -16.15 -25.46 16.90
N TYR A 515 -15.63 -26.27 15.99
CA TYR A 515 -15.24 -27.62 16.35
C TYR A 515 -13.73 -27.60 16.57
N THR A 516 -13.36 -27.42 17.84
CA THR A 516 -12.05 -27.83 18.35
C THR A 516 -11.84 -29.31 18.01
N LEU A 517 -11.06 -29.59 16.97
CA LEU A 517 -10.50 -30.92 16.77
C LEU A 517 -9.29 -31.06 17.70
N ARG A 518 -9.51 -31.67 18.87
CA ARG A 518 -8.46 -32.45 19.53
C ARG A 518 -8.12 -33.60 18.57
N THR A 519 -6.86 -33.58 18.12
CA THR A 519 -6.02 -34.68 17.56
C THR A 519 -6.71 -35.82 16.83
#